data_AF-A0AAJ2IHL6-F1
#
_entry.id   AF-A0AAJ2IHL6-F1
#
_cell.length_a   1.000
_cell.length_b   1.000
_cell.length_c   1.000
_cell.angle_alpha   90.00
_cell.angle_beta   90.00
_cell.angle_gamma   90.00
#
_symmetry.space_group_name_H-M   'P 1'
#
loop_
_entity.id
_entity.type
_entity.pdbx_description
1 polymer ?
#
loop_
_entity_poly.entity_id
_entity_poly.type
_entity_poly.pdbx_seq_one_letter_code
_entity_poly.pdbx_strand_id
1 'polypeptide(L)'
;MSTDSDPGVATPIDPQPSAWEQVQDWVVEPNPRRTAHSEEVRRLAVLAVAELLARTSLSLTAAAADVAANVGAGTNSVMRWCRAAGVGRDVTARDREWATRLEVMRSMNKALTEHVRDLDITTADYRGLPRG
;
A
#
# COMPACT_ATOMS: atom_id res chain seq x y z
N MET A 1 -46.08 65.83 -28.19
CA MET A 1 -44.83 65.10 -27.93
C MET A 1 -45.22 63.91 -27.07
N SER A 2 -45.30 62.72 -27.67
CA SER A 2 -45.83 61.51 -27.04
C SER A 2 -44.84 60.90 -26.06
N THR A 3 -45.34 60.55 -24.88
CA THR A 3 -44.70 59.63 -23.94
C THR A 3 -44.99 58.20 -24.42
N ASP A 4 -43.96 57.46 -24.79
CA ASP A 4 -44.06 56.02 -25.01
C ASP A 4 -42.89 55.36 -24.27
N SER A 5 -43.20 54.78 -23.11
CA SER A 5 -42.26 54.01 -22.29
C SER A 5 -42.55 52.55 -22.54
N ASP A 6 -41.70 51.90 -23.32
CA ASP A 6 -41.78 50.48 -23.64
C ASP A 6 -41.36 49.63 -22.42
N PRO A 7 -42.12 48.60 -22.01
CA PRO A 7 -41.77 47.75 -20.88
C PRO A 7 -40.98 46.52 -21.32
N GLY A 8 -39.81 46.32 -20.71
CA GLY A 8 -39.26 45.00 -20.45
C GLY A 8 -38.58 44.27 -21.61
N VAL A 9 -37.26 44.43 -21.72
CA VAL A 9 -36.39 43.37 -22.24
C VAL A 9 -35.64 42.77 -21.06
N ALA A 10 -36.16 41.69 -20.50
CA ALA A 10 -35.38 40.84 -19.61
C ALA A 10 -34.36 40.10 -20.47
N THR A 11 -33.09 40.50 -20.40
CA THR A 11 -31.99 39.75 -21.01
C THR A 11 -32.03 38.31 -20.50
N PRO A 12 -32.06 37.28 -21.35
CA PRO A 12 -31.92 35.91 -20.90
C PRO A 12 -30.56 35.79 -20.21
N ILE A 13 -30.58 35.55 -18.89
CA ILE A 13 -29.38 35.16 -18.18
C ILE A 13 -29.12 33.74 -18.64
N ASP A 14 -28.19 33.56 -19.57
CA ASP A 14 -27.65 32.23 -19.84
C ASP A 14 -27.18 31.64 -18.50
N PRO A 15 -27.62 30.42 -18.14
CA PRO A 15 -27.17 29.82 -16.90
C PRO A 15 -25.65 29.71 -16.95
N GLN A 16 -24.96 30.37 -16.00
CA GLN A 16 -23.52 30.22 -15.89
C GLN A 16 -23.20 28.72 -15.80
N PRO A 17 -22.26 28.21 -16.64
CA PRO A 17 -21.89 26.81 -16.60
C PRO A 17 -21.45 26.47 -15.19
N SER A 18 -21.93 25.33 -14.70
CA SER A 18 -21.65 24.90 -13.33
C SER A 18 -20.14 24.82 -13.10
N ALA A 19 -19.69 25.02 -11.86
CA ALA A 19 -18.26 24.94 -11.53
C ALA A 19 -17.62 23.61 -11.98
N TRP A 20 -18.41 22.54 -12.18
CA TRP A 20 -17.96 21.26 -12.71
C TRP A 20 -17.74 21.23 -14.23
N GLU A 21 -18.52 21.98 -15.02
CA GLU A 21 -18.31 22.08 -16.47
C GLU A 21 -17.08 22.92 -16.80
N GLN A 22 -16.77 23.93 -15.98
CA GLN A 22 -15.56 24.75 -16.12
C GLN A 22 -14.27 23.97 -15.79
N VAL A 23 -14.36 22.88 -15.03
CA VAL A 23 -13.21 22.05 -14.64
C VAL A 23 -12.80 21.08 -15.75
N GLN A 24 -13.69 20.74 -16.69
CA GLN A 24 -13.38 19.77 -17.75
C GLN A 24 -12.43 20.31 -18.83
N ASP A 25 -12.27 21.63 -18.95
CA ASP A 25 -11.39 22.26 -19.95
C ASP A 25 -9.98 22.58 -19.42
N TRP A 26 -9.69 22.24 -18.15
CA TRP A 26 -8.32 22.26 -17.64
C TRP A 26 -7.57 21.05 -18.19
N VAL A 27 -7.04 21.18 -19.40
CA VAL A 27 -5.89 20.40 -19.82
C VAL A 27 -4.81 20.66 -18.78
N VAL A 28 -4.61 19.71 -17.87
CA VAL A 28 -3.53 19.76 -16.89
C VAL A 28 -2.23 19.71 -17.68
N GLU A 29 -1.66 20.88 -17.96
CA GLU A 29 -0.31 20.97 -18.53
C GLU A 29 0.62 20.14 -17.63
N PRO A 30 1.32 19.13 -18.17
CA PRO A 30 2.22 18.33 -17.36
C PRO A 30 3.28 19.26 -16.77
N ASN A 31 3.32 19.35 -15.44
CA ASN A 31 4.22 20.23 -14.70
C ASN A 31 5.66 20.11 -15.24
N PRO A 32 6.20 21.14 -15.90
CA PRO A 32 7.48 21.06 -16.63
C PRO A 32 8.68 20.87 -15.70
N ARG A 33 8.52 21.07 -14.38
CA ARG A 33 9.55 20.82 -13.37
C ARG A 33 9.68 19.33 -12.98
N ARG A 34 8.72 18.49 -13.38
CA ARG A 34 8.77 17.04 -13.19
C ARG A 34 9.10 16.39 -14.52
N THR A 35 10.37 16.37 -14.88
CA THR A 35 10.84 15.57 -16.02
C THR A 35 10.43 14.12 -15.77
N ALA A 36 9.58 13.58 -16.63
CA ALA A 36 9.19 12.18 -16.53
C ALA A 36 10.45 11.30 -16.66
N HIS A 37 10.63 10.34 -15.74
CA HIS A 37 11.74 9.39 -15.86
C HIS A 37 11.64 8.64 -17.19
N SER A 38 12.80 8.42 -17.82
CA SER A 38 12.88 7.66 -19.07
C SER A 38 12.27 6.27 -18.89
N GLU A 39 11.77 5.69 -19.97
CA GLU A 39 11.24 4.32 -19.96
C GLU A 39 12.29 3.31 -19.47
N GLU A 40 13.55 3.50 -19.84
CA GLU A 40 14.65 2.65 -19.41
C GLU A 40 14.87 2.70 -17.90
N VAL A 41 14.85 3.88 -17.29
CA VAL A 41 14.96 4.02 -15.82
C VAL A 41 13.79 3.31 -15.13
N ARG A 42 12.58 3.43 -15.68
CA ARG A 42 11.39 2.75 -15.14
C ARG A 42 11.54 1.23 -15.21
N ARG A 43 12.02 0.72 -16.35
CA ARG A 43 12.27 -0.72 -16.57
C ARG A 43 13.31 -1.27 -15.60
N LEU A 44 14.47 -0.61 -15.51
CA LEU A 44 15.56 -1.03 -14.61
C LEU A 44 15.13 -1.00 -13.14
N ALA A 45 14.38 0.03 -12.72
CA ALA A 45 13.87 0.10 -11.36
C ALA A 45 12.92 -1.07 -11.04
N VAL A 46 12.01 -1.43 -11.96
CA VAL A 46 11.09 -2.56 -11.78
C VAL A 46 11.85 -3.90 -11.68
N LEU A 47 12.85 -4.10 -12.53
CA LEU A 47 13.70 -5.30 -12.50
C LEU A 47 14.47 -5.43 -11.19
N ALA A 48 15.08 -4.34 -10.72
CA ALA A 48 15.81 -4.32 -9.46
C ALA A 48 14.90 -4.64 -8.25
N VAL A 49 13.68 -4.08 -8.22
CA VAL A 49 12.70 -4.41 -7.18
C VAL A 49 12.30 -5.88 -7.24
N ALA A 50 12.03 -6.43 -8.43
CA ALA A 50 11.69 -7.84 -8.58
C ALA A 50 12.82 -8.76 -8.11
N GLU A 51 14.07 -8.42 -8.44
CA GLU A 51 15.24 -9.18 -7.99
C GLU A 51 15.39 -9.12 -6.46
N LEU A 52 15.24 -7.94 -5.84
CA LEU A 52 15.29 -7.80 -4.38
C LEU A 52 14.22 -8.67 -3.70
N LEU A 53 12.99 -8.68 -4.22
CA LEU A 53 11.91 -9.50 -3.68
C LEU A 53 12.14 -11.00 -3.86
N ALA A 54 12.82 -11.41 -4.94
CA ALA A 54 13.15 -12.81 -5.17
C ALA A 54 14.29 -13.31 -4.25
N ARG A 55 15.23 -12.43 -3.90
CA ARG A 55 16.46 -12.78 -3.16
C ARG A 55 16.40 -12.51 -1.66
N THR A 56 15.38 -11.79 -1.21
CA THR A 56 15.25 -11.34 0.19
C THR A 56 13.83 -11.52 0.70
N SER A 57 13.63 -11.32 2.00
CA SER A 57 12.31 -11.27 2.62
C SER A 57 11.78 -9.83 2.75
N LEU A 58 12.28 -8.89 1.95
CA LEU A 58 11.84 -7.50 2.01
C LEU A 58 10.37 -7.38 1.58
N SER A 59 9.66 -6.44 2.20
CA SER A 59 8.36 -6.00 1.68
C SER A 59 8.54 -5.23 0.36
N LEU A 60 7.50 -5.21 -0.48
CA LEU A 60 7.48 -4.39 -1.71
C LEU A 60 7.83 -2.92 -1.42
N THR A 61 7.32 -2.37 -0.32
CA THR A 61 7.58 -0.98 0.08
C THR A 61 9.05 -0.76 0.42
N ALA A 62 9.67 -1.68 1.16
CA ALA A 62 11.09 -1.59 1.52
C ALA A 62 11.99 -1.70 0.28
N ALA A 63 11.78 -2.71 -0.56
CA ALA A 63 12.53 -2.87 -1.81
C ALA A 63 12.35 -1.66 -2.75
N ALA A 64 11.14 -1.11 -2.84
CA ALA A 64 10.88 0.10 -3.64
C ALA A 64 11.58 1.34 -3.07
N ALA A 65 11.72 1.46 -1.74
CA ALA A 65 12.42 2.58 -1.11
C ALA A 65 13.93 2.52 -1.39
N ASP A 66 14.53 1.34 -1.28
CA ASP A 66 15.95 1.12 -1.57
C ASP A 66 16.27 1.45 -3.03
N VAL A 67 15.45 0.96 -3.97
CA VAL A 67 15.63 1.26 -5.40
C VAL A 67 15.38 2.73 -5.71
N ALA A 68 14.34 3.34 -5.12
CA ALA A 68 14.00 4.74 -5.33
C ALA A 68 15.15 5.70 -5.00
N ALA A 69 15.86 5.45 -3.90
CA ALA A 69 17.03 6.22 -3.50
C ALA A 69 18.17 6.15 -4.55
N ASN A 70 18.35 4.99 -5.19
CA ASN A 70 19.39 4.78 -6.19
C ASN A 70 19.07 5.37 -7.57
N VAL A 71 17.79 5.40 -7.97
CA VAL A 71 17.37 5.90 -9.30
C VAL A 71 16.88 7.35 -9.29
N GLY A 72 16.97 8.03 -8.14
CA GLY A 72 16.52 9.41 -7.98
C GLY A 72 15.01 9.60 -8.18
N ALA A 73 14.21 8.59 -7.84
CA ALA A 73 12.76 8.63 -7.95
C ALA A 73 12.10 8.66 -6.57
N GLY A 74 10.82 9.06 -6.50
CA GLY A 74 10.04 8.87 -5.29
C GLY A 74 9.59 7.41 -5.13
N THR A 75 9.61 6.87 -3.91
CA THR A 75 9.16 5.50 -3.59
C THR A 75 7.77 5.19 -4.16
N ASN A 76 6.84 6.14 -4.08
CA ASN A 76 5.49 6.00 -4.64
C ASN A 76 5.49 5.85 -6.18
N SER A 77 6.42 6.50 -6.88
CA SER A 77 6.56 6.35 -8.34
C SER A 77 7.04 4.95 -8.69
N VAL A 78 8.07 4.45 -7.99
CA VAL A 78 8.61 3.09 -8.19
C VAL A 78 7.55 2.03 -7.88
N MET A 79 6.82 2.18 -6.78
CA MET A 79 5.69 1.30 -6.47
C MET A 79 4.60 1.34 -7.55
N ARG A 80 4.31 2.51 -8.13
CA ARG A 80 3.35 2.62 -9.24
C ARG A 80 3.83 1.85 -10.47
N TRP A 81 5.12 1.96 -10.82
CA TRP A 81 5.71 1.20 -11.93
C TRP A 81 5.66 -0.30 -11.67
N CYS A 82 6.01 -0.74 -10.46
CA CYS A 82 5.94 -2.16 -10.07
C CYS A 82 4.52 -2.71 -10.18
N ARG A 83 3.50 -1.96 -9.71
CA ARG A 83 2.08 -2.36 -9.84
C ARG A 83 1.65 -2.49 -11.29
N ALA A 84 2.05 -1.56 -12.15
CA ALA A 84 1.76 -1.62 -13.58
C ALA A 84 2.41 -2.83 -14.25
N ALA A 85 3.60 -3.24 -13.79
CA ALA A 85 4.32 -4.42 -14.26
C ALA A 85 3.93 -5.75 -13.57
N GLY A 86 2.97 -5.72 -12.63
CA GLY A 86 2.56 -6.92 -11.88
C GLY A 86 3.54 -7.39 -10.80
N VAL A 87 4.62 -6.65 -10.52
CA VAL A 87 5.62 -6.99 -9.50
C VAL A 87 5.06 -6.80 -8.08
N GLY A 88 5.37 -7.75 -7.18
CA GLY A 88 4.88 -7.74 -5.80
C GLY A 88 3.49 -8.37 -5.61
N ARG A 89 2.93 -9.00 -6.64
CA ARG A 89 1.73 -9.88 -6.55
C ARG A 89 2.08 -11.32 -6.17
N ASP A 90 3.16 -11.54 -5.43
CA ASP A 90 3.58 -12.89 -5.11
C ASP A 90 2.86 -13.41 -3.87
N VAL A 91 1.67 -13.96 -4.12
CA VAL A 91 0.84 -14.67 -3.14
C VAL A 91 1.65 -15.78 -2.47
N THR A 92 2.61 -16.39 -3.19
CA THR A 92 3.39 -17.53 -2.71
C THR A 92 4.40 -17.19 -1.61
N ALA A 93 5.03 -16.01 -1.65
CA ALA A 93 5.96 -15.57 -0.60
C ALA A 93 5.21 -15.19 0.68
N ARG A 94 4.06 -14.53 0.53
CA ARG A 94 3.14 -14.23 1.63
C ARG A 94 2.56 -15.49 2.26
N ASP A 95 2.20 -16.49 1.45
CA ASP A 95 1.67 -17.77 1.95
C ASP A 95 2.74 -18.55 2.71
N ARG A 96 3.99 -18.58 2.22
CA ARG A 96 5.12 -19.16 2.95
C ARG A 96 5.38 -18.45 4.27
N GLU A 97 5.31 -17.11 4.29
CA GLU A 97 5.43 -16.33 5.51
C GLU A 97 4.29 -16.63 6.50
N TRP A 98 3.04 -16.69 6.04
CA TRP A 98 1.90 -17.05 6.87
C TRP A 98 1.95 -18.47 7.41
N ALA A 99 2.35 -19.44 6.58
CA ALA A 99 2.57 -20.82 7.01
C ALA A 99 3.61 -20.88 8.13
N THR A 100 4.71 -20.14 7.98
CA THR A 100 5.79 -20.07 8.98
C THR A 100 5.29 -19.44 10.29
N ARG A 101 4.55 -18.33 10.21
CA ARG A 101 3.96 -17.68 11.40
C ARG A 101 3.01 -18.61 12.15
N LEU A 102 2.15 -19.33 11.43
CA LEU A 102 1.24 -20.31 12.00
C LEU A 102 2.00 -21.44 12.70
N GLU A 103 3.07 -21.94 12.10
CA GLU A 103 3.89 -22.99 12.68
C GLU A 103 4.56 -22.54 13.98
N VAL A 104 5.14 -21.33 14.01
CA VAL A 104 5.72 -20.75 15.23
C VAL A 104 4.67 -20.61 16.34
N MET A 105 3.47 -20.10 16.03
CA MET A 105 2.41 -19.97 17.03
C MET A 105 1.95 -21.34 17.57
N ARG A 106 1.85 -22.36 16.71
CA ARG A 106 1.52 -23.73 17.15
C ARG A 106 2.61 -24.30 18.04
N SER A 107 3.87 -24.14 17.67
CA SER A 107 5.01 -24.60 18.47
C SER A 107 5.03 -23.94 19.85
N MET A 108 4.78 -22.63 19.90
CA MET A 108 4.70 -21.89 21.17
C MET A 108 3.55 -22.38 22.04
N ASN A 109 2.35 -22.55 21.47
CA ASN A 109 1.19 -23.08 22.20
C ASN A 109 1.42 -24.49 22.73
N LYS A 110 2.11 -25.33 21.96
CA LYS A 110 2.51 -26.68 22.40
C LYS A 110 3.43 -26.59 23.62
N ALA A 111 4.50 -25.79 23.54
CA ALA A 111 5.45 -25.61 24.64
C ALA A 111 4.78 -25.05 25.91
N LEU A 112 3.86 -24.08 25.76
CA LEU A 112 3.06 -23.55 26.88
C LEU A 112 2.18 -24.63 27.52
N THR A 113 1.53 -25.46 26.70
CA THR A 113 0.66 -26.54 27.19
C THR A 113 1.45 -27.60 27.94
N GLU A 114 2.62 -27.98 27.43
CA GLU A 114 3.54 -28.92 28.09
C GLU A 114 4.02 -28.33 29.43
N HIS A 115 4.42 -27.06 29.45
CA HIS A 115 4.83 -26.39 30.69
C HIS A 115 3.74 -26.37 31.76
N VAL A 116 2.48 -26.08 31.39
CA VAL A 116 1.35 -26.12 32.34
C VAL A 116 1.13 -27.53 32.89
N ARG A 117 1.22 -28.57 32.04
CA ARG A 117 1.10 -29.97 32.51
C ARG A 117 2.20 -30.33 33.49
N ASP A 118 3.43 -29.93 33.21
CA ASP A 118 4.57 -30.21 34.08
C ASP A 118 4.41 -29.53 35.46
N LEU A 119 3.87 -28.30 35.48
CA LEU A 119 3.51 -27.63 36.73
C LEU A 119 2.41 -28.38 37.48
N ASP A 120 1.35 -28.81 36.82
CA ASP A 120 0.25 -29.53 37.46
C ASP A 120 0.71 -30.87 38.06
N ILE A 121 1.57 -31.62 37.35
CA ILE A 121 2.19 -32.85 37.86
C ILE A 121 3.03 -32.56 39.09
N THR A 122 3.91 -31.56 39.02
CA THR A 122 4.77 -31.16 40.15
C THR A 122 3.93 -30.76 41.37
N THR A 123 2.84 -30.02 41.16
CA THR A 123 1.96 -29.57 42.24
C THR A 123 1.16 -30.73 42.85
N ALA A 124 0.80 -31.75 42.06
CA ALA A 124 0.15 -32.96 42.53
C ALA A 124 1.08 -33.82 43.40
N ASP A 125 2.35 -33.95 43.01
CA ASP A 125 3.36 -34.69 43.78
C ASP A 125 3.58 -34.09 45.18
N TYR A 126 3.57 -32.75 45.32
CA TYR A 126 3.64 -32.09 46.63
C TYR A 126 2.42 -32.32 47.53
N ARG A 127 1.24 -32.60 46.97
CA ARG A 127 0.01 -32.85 47.75
C ARG A 127 -0.11 -34.30 48.24
N GLY A 128 0.64 -35.23 47.66
CA GLY A 128 0.66 -36.65 48.03
C GLY A 128 1.61 -37.01 49.18
N LEU A 129 2.44 -36.06 49.65
CA LEU A 129 3.36 -36.30 50.75
C LEU A 129 2.62 -36.35 52.10
N PRO A 130 2.91 -37.33 52.97
CA PRO A 130 2.25 -37.44 54.27
C PRO A 130 2.57 -36.19 55.09
N ARG A 131 1.53 -35.53 55.60
CA ARG A 131 1.67 -34.45 56.58
C ARG A 131 2.10 -35.09 57.89
N GLY A 132 3.39 -34.94 58.23
CA GLY A 132 3.94 -35.30 59.54
C GLY A 132 3.35 -34.45 60.66
#